data_AF-A0A1E3X2D9-F1
#
_entry.id   AF-A0A1E3X2D9-F1
#
_cell.length_a   1.000
_cell.length_b   1.000
_cell.length_c   1.000
_cell.angle_alpha   90.00
_cell.angle_beta   90.00
_cell.angle_gamma   90.00
#
_symmetry.space_group_name_H-M   'P 1'
#
loop_
_entity.id
_entity.type
_entity.pdbx_description
1 polymer ?
#
loop_
_entity_poly.entity_id
_entity_poly.type
_entity_poly.pdbx_seq_one_letter_code
_entity_poly.pdbx_strand_id
1 'polypeptide(L)' 'LEPTKRSVYTGAMGYMSFNGNIDFNIAIRTFLVKDDHIYFQVGGGVVADSDPEEEYEETLHKAKALINTLE' A
#
# COMPACT_ATOMS: atom_id res chain seq x y z
N LEU A 1 -3.40 12.71 -6.32
CA LEU A 1 -2.53 12.82 -7.51
C LEU A 1 -1.34 11.92 -7.29
N GLU A 2 -0.99 11.06 -8.24
CA GLU A 2 0.18 10.18 -8.16
C GLU A 2 0.87 10.16 -9.53
N PRO A 3 2.22 10.22 -9.58
CA PRO A 3 2.96 10.32 -10.85
C PRO A 3 3.01 8.99 -11.61
N THR A 4 2.70 7.89 -10.96
CA THR A 4 2.77 6.52 -11.50
C THR A 4 1.50 5.75 -11.17
N LYS A 5 1.21 4.70 -11.95
CA LYS A 5 0.14 3.76 -11.61
C LYS A 5 0.49 3.00 -10.32
N ARG A 6 -0.51 2.74 -9.47
CA ARG A 6 -0.34 2.00 -8.20
C ARG A 6 0.04 0.53 -8.37
N SER A 7 -0.24 -0.05 -9.54
CA SER A 7 -0.09 -1.49 -9.78
C SER A 7 -0.86 -2.29 -8.70
N VAL A 8 -0.19 -3.13 -7.91
CA VAL A 8 -0.79 -3.95 -6.86
C VAL A 8 -1.30 -3.12 -5.68
N TYR A 9 -0.69 -1.96 -5.38
CA TYR A 9 -1.03 -1.19 -4.18
C TYR A 9 -2.47 -0.70 -4.18
N THR A 10 -3.18 -0.94 -3.07
CA THR A 10 -4.63 -0.72 -2.90
C THR A 10 -5.52 -1.54 -3.85
N GLY A 11 -4.95 -2.49 -4.59
CA GLY A 11 -5.68 -3.56 -5.27
C GLY A 11 -6.10 -4.66 -4.30
N ALA A 12 -6.39 -5.85 -4.83
CA ALA A 12 -6.82 -7.01 -4.06
C ALA A 12 -6.10 -8.28 -4.47
N MET A 13 -5.79 -9.13 -3.50
CA MET A 13 -5.33 -10.50 -3.66
C MET A 13 -6.27 -11.42 -2.91
N GLY A 14 -6.56 -12.58 -3.48
CA GLY A 14 -7.58 -13.45 -2.94
C GLY A 14 -7.77 -14.70 -3.75
N TYR A 15 -8.88 -15.40 -3.48
CA TYR A 15 -9.24 -16.61 -4.18
C TYR A 15 -10.73 -16.66 -4.49
N MET A 16 -11.05 -17.43 -5.53
CA MET A 16 -12.39 -17.87 -5.87
C MET A 16 -12.32 -19.38 -6.02
N SER A 17 -13.15 -20.09 -5.29
CA SER A 17 -13.13 -21.55 -5.24
C SER A 17 -14.34 -22.14 -5.95
N PHE A 18 -14.21 -23.39 -6.43
CA PHE A 18 -15.27 -24.08 -7.17
C PHE A 18 -16.54 -24.34 -6.35
N ASN A 19 -16.47 -24.27 -5.02
CA ASN A 19 -17.63 -24.38 -4.14
C ASN A 19 -18.38 -23.04 -3.94
N GLY A 20 -17.94 -21.97 -4.63
CA GLY A 20 -18.55 -20.66 -4.59
C GLY A 20 -17.96 -19.71 -3.54
N ASN A 21 -17.03 -20.14 -2.69
CA ASN A 21 -16.41 -19.24 -1.72
C ASN A 21 -15.43 -18.30 -2.42
N ILE A 22 -15.50 -17.03 -2.03
CA ILE A 22 -14.67 -15.95 -2.53
C ILE A 22 -14.18 -15.14 -1.34
N ASP A 23 -12.88 -14.83 -1.32
CA ASP A 23 -12.29 -13.92 -0.34
C ASP A 23 -11.17 -13.11 -0.98
N PHE A 24 -11.14 -11.82 -0.70
CA PHE A 24 -10.20 -10.85 -1.25
C PHE A 24 -9.79 -9.84 -0.18
N ASN A 25 -8.49 -9.53 -0.13
CA ASN A 25 -7.96 -8.51 0.75
C ASN A 25 -7.87 -7.13 0.07
N ILE A 26 -7.37 -6.16 0.82
CA ILE A 26 -6.82 -4.92 0.26
C ILE A 26 -5.30 -5.00 0.37
N ALA A 27 -4.59 -4.87 -0.74
CA ALA A 27 -3.14 -4.90 -0.82
C ALA A 27 -2.52 -3.58 -0.32
N ILE A 28 -2.57 -3.37 1.00
CA ILE A 28 -1.80 -2.35 1.73
C ILE A 28 -0.60 -3.01 2.40
N ARG A 29 0.45 -2.23 2.71
CA ARG A 29 1.70 -2.76 3.32
C ARG A 29 2.29 -3.94 2.53
N THR A 30 2.26 -3.84 1.22
CA THR A 30 2.67 -4.92 0.31
C THR A 30 3.90 -4.46 -0.49
N PHE A 31 4.90 -5.33 -0.57
CA PHE A 31 6.04 -5.15 -1.48
C PHE A 31 5.72 -5.75 -2.85
N LEU A 32 6.02 -5.01 -3.91
CA LEU A 32 6.12 -5.52 -5.27
C LEU A 32 7.60 -5.69 -5.59
N VAL A 33 8.05 -6.93 -5.70
CA VAL A 33 9.42 -7.25 -6.14
C VAL A 33 9.38 -7.47 -7.64
N LYS A 34 10.19 -6.71 -8.38
CA LYS A 34 10.32 -6.85 -9.82
C LYS A 34 11.77 -6.62 -10.22
N ASP A 35 12.31 -7.58 -10.95
CA ASP A 35 13.73 -7.62 -11.31
C ASP A 35 14.57 -7.52 -10.01
N ASP A 36 15.55 -6.61 -9.95
CA ASP A 36 16.39 -6.38 -8.77
C ASP A 36 15.89 -5.21 -7.88
N HIS A 37 14.60 -4.88 -7.97
CA HIS A 37 14.01 -3.75 -7.24
C HIS A 37 12.81 -4.17 -6.40
N ILE A 38 12.71 -3.56 -5.21
CA ILE A 38 11.55 -3.64 -4.33
C ILE A 38 10.82 -2.30 -4.38
N TYR A 39 9.53 -2.35 -4.72
CA TYR A 39 8.63 -1.19 -4.72
C TYR A 39 7.58 -1.36 -3.63
N PHE A 40 7.26 -0.28 -2.93
CA PHE A 40 6.10 -0.20 -2.06
C PHE A 40 5.55 1.22 -2.09
N GLN A 41 4.29 1.37 -1.68
CA GLN A 41 3.67 2.67 -1.53
C GLN A 41 3.03 2.80 -0.15
N VAL A 42 2.92 4.05 0.28
CA VAL A 42 2.22 4.49 1.48
C VAL A 42 1.35 5.67 1.11
N GLY A 43 0.32 5.93 1.91
CA GLY A 43 -0.57 7.06 1.69
C GLY A 43 -1.42 7.37 2.91
N GLY A 44 -2.01 8.56 2.91
CA GLY A 44 -2.93 9.09 3.91
C GLY A 44 -4.27 9.46 3.29
N GLY A 45 -5.27 9.64 4.13
CA GLY A 45 -6.61 10.05 3.72
C GLY A 45 -6.80 11.53 4.00
N VAL A 46 -6.67 12.37 2.98
CA VAL A 46 -6.79 13.83 3.13
C VAL A 46 -8.26 14.24 3.21
N VAL A 47 -8.62 14.96 4.26
CA VAL A 47 -9.93 15.58 4.47
C VAL A 47 -9.82 17.10 4.53
N ALA A 48 -10.94 17.81 4.66
CA ALA A 48 -10.97 19.28 4.62
C ALA A 48 -10.11 19.94 5.71
N ASP A 49 -10.00 19.30 6.87
CA ASP A 49 -9.27 19.81 8.03
C ASP A 49 -7.86 19.21 8.18
N SER A 50 -7.40 18.42 7.19
CA SER A 50 -6.06 17.81 7.23
C SER A 50 -4.96 18.87 7.16
N ASP A 51 -3.95 18.73 8.01
CA ASP A 51 -2.70 19.48 7.92
C ASP A 51 -1.70 18.76 6.99
N PRO A 52 -1.15 19.42 5.96
CA PRO A 52 -0.24 18.77 5.01
C PRO A 52 1.03 18.16 5.63
N GLU A 53 1.56 18.77 6.71
CA GLU A 53 2.77 18.28 7.36
C GLU A 53 2.46 17.03 8.19
N GLU A 54 1.35 17.04 8.93
CA GLU A 54 0.90 15.87 9.70
C GLU A 54 0.60 14.66 8.79
N GLU A 55 -0.05 14.87 7.65
CA GLU A 55 -0.32 13.81 6.67
C GLU A 55 0.97 13.25 6.06
N TYR A 56 1.96 14.10 5.81
CA TYR A 56 3.28 13.67 5.32
C TYR A 56 3.98 12.79 6.35
N GLU A 57 4.04 13.22 7.62
CA GLU A 57 4.59 12.44 8.73
C GLU A 57 3.85 11.12 8.91
N GLU A 58 2.53 11.10 8.74
CA GLU A 58 1.74 9.86 8.73
C GLU A 58 2.24 8.89 7.66
N THR A 59 2.53 9.35 6.44
CA THR A 59 3.09 8.48 5.39
C THR A 59 4.45 7.90 5.76
N LEU A 60 5.33 8.67 6.44
CA LEU A 60 6.63 8.18 6.92
C LEU A 60 6.47 7.14 8.03
N HIS A 61 5.59 7.39 9.00
CA HIS A 61 5.25 6.41 10.05
C HIS A 61 4.75 5.09 9.46
N LYS A 62 3.89 5.20 8.45
CA LYS A 62 3.37 4.07 7.69
C LYS A 62 4.49 3.31 6.94
N ALA A 63 5.48 4.01 6.40
CA ALA A 63 6.60 3.41 5.67
C ALA A 63 7.61 2.72 6.59
N LYS A 64 7.82 3.25 7.79
CA LYS A 64 8.85 2.81 8.74
C LYS A 64 8.88 1.29 8.97
N ALA A 65 7.72 0.66 9.19
CA ALA A 65 7.66 -0.78 9.43
C ALA A 65 8.15 -1.62 8.23
N LEU A 66 7.88 -1.15 7.00
CA LEU A 66 8.33 -1.81 5.78
C LEU A 66 9.85 -1.65 5.62
N ILE A 67 10.36 -0.42 5.78
CA ILE A 67 11.80 -0.12 5.65
C ILE A 67 12.61 -0.93 6.66
N ASN A 68 12.20 -0.94 7.94
CA ASN A 68 12.87 -1.71 8.99
C ASN A 68 12.92 -3.22 8.75
N THR A 69 12.07 -3.77 7.87
CA THR A 69 12.09 -5.20 7.52
C THR A 69 13.17 -5.53 6.49
N LEU A 70 13.71 -4.52 5.80
CA LEU A 70 14.76 -4.65 4.79
C LEU A 70 16.17 -4.41 5.33
N GLU A 71 16.28 -3.88 6.55
CA GLU A 71 17.53 -3.68 7.30
C GLU A 71 17.94 -4.96 8.05
#